data_AF-A0A3D4FJE5-F1
#
_entry.id   AF-A0A3D4FJE5-F1
#
_cell.length_a   1.000
_cell.length_b   1.000
_cell.length_c   1.000
_cell.angle_alpha   90.00
_cell.angle_beta   90.00
_cell.angle_gamma   90.00
#
_symmetry.space_group_name_H-M   'P 1'
#
loop_
_entity.id
_entity.type
_entity.pdbx_description
1 polymer ?
#
loop_
_entity_poly.entity_id
_entity_poly.type
_entity_poly.pdbx_seq_one_letter_code
_entity_poly.pdbx_strand_id
1 'polypeptide(L)' 'NSLKINKGLNGEDLCGKKLYIEDNNTENFEIAECKRIGIDYAEEAKDYLYRFYIKGNKFVSKQ' A
#
# COMPACT_ATOMS: atom_id res chain seq x y z
N ASN A 1 -5.27 8.69 -13.45
CA ASN A 1 -5.11 8.89 -11.99
C ASN A 1 -6.47 9.06 -11.34
N SER A 2 -6.82 8.19 -10.40
CA SER A 2 -8.17 8.12 -9.82
C SER A 2 -8.42 9.17 -8.73
N LEU A 3 -7.49 9.32 -7.78
CA LEU A 3 -7.67 10.19 -6.60
C LEU A 3 -7.04 11.59 -6.74
N LYS A 4 -6.53 11.95 -7.93
CA LYS A 4 -5.86 13.24 -8.22
C LYS A 4 -4.70 13.60 -7.27
N ILE A 5 -4.13 12.62 -6.57
CA ILE A 5 -2.95 12.80 -5.71
C ILE A 5 -1.74 13.21 -6.57
N ASN A 6 -1.06 14.27 -6.15
CA ASN A 6 0.12 14.82 -6.82
C ASN A 6 1.09 15.42 -5.77
N LYS A 7 2.25 15.91 -6.21
CA LYS A 7 3.32 16.44 -5.32
C LYS A 7 2.87 17.59 -4.42
N GLY A 8 1.81 18.32 -4.77
CA GLY A 8 1.24 19.38 -3.93
C GLY A 8 0.56 18.88 -2.65
N LEU A 9 0.39 17.57 -2.48
CA LEU A 9 -0.07 16.93 -1.24
C LEU A 9 1.08 16.34 -0.40
N ASN A 10 2.35 16.55 -0.81
CA ASN A 10 3.48 16.07 -0.04
C ASN A 10 3.54 16.79 1.32
N GLY A 11 3.59 16.04 2.41
CA GLY A 11 3.56 16.59 3.78
C GLY A 11 2.16 16.95 4.29
N GLU A 12 1.08 16.61 3.56
CA GLU A 12 -0.29 16.75 4.06
C GLU A 12 -0.52 15.91 5.32
N ASP A 13 -1.27 16.46 6.28
CA ASP A 13 -1.68 15.75 7.49
C ASP A 13 -2.85 14.80 7.18
N LEU A 14 -2.61 13.49 7.30
CA LEU A 14 -3.62 12.45 7.07
C LEU A 14 -4.66 12.35 8.19
N CYS A 15 -4.45 13.04 9.33
CA CYS A 15 -5.43 13.20 10.40
C CYS A 15 -6.35 14.42 10.19
N GLY A 16 -6.10 15.21 9.13
CA GLY A 16 -6.91 16.36 8.74
C GLY A 16 -8.16 15.98 7.95
N LYS A 17 -8.67 16.94 7.16
CA LYS A 17 -9.92 16.79 6.38
C LYS A 17 -9.73 16.70 4.87
N LYS A 18 -8.53 17.00 4.37
CA LYS A 18 -8.27 17.15 2.92
C LYS A 18 -7.95 15.82 2.23
N LEU A 19 -7.15 14.98 2.88
CA LEU A 19 -6.84 13.60 2.50
C LEU A 19 -6.71 12.83 3.81
N TYR A 20 -7.52 11.80 4.00
CA TYR A 20 -7.63 11.11 5.29
C TYR A 20 -7.90 9.62 5.11
N ILE A 21 -7.75 8.86 6.20
CA ILE A 21 -8.04 7.43 6.29
C ILE A 21 -9.25 7.26 7.20
N GLU A 22 -10.21 6.46 6.78
CA GLU A 22 -11.35 6.05 7.61
C GLU A 22 -11.22 4.57 7.97
N ASP A 23 -11.68 4.24 9.17
CA ASP A 23 -11.80 2.85 9.58
C ASP A 23 -12.93 2.17 8.78
N ASN A 24 -12.71 0.91 8.44
CA ASN A 24 -13.72 0.06 7.83
C ASN A 24 -14.13 -0.96 8.88
N ASN A 25 -15.40 -0.90 9.33
CA ASN A 25 -15.93 -1.67 10.45
C ASN A 25 -16.00 -3.22 10.23
N THR A 26 -15.25 -3.81 9.28
CA THR A 26 -15.20 -5.27 8.95
C THR A 26 -14.05 -5.55 7.95
N GLU A 27 -13.42 -6.72 7.74
CA GLU A 27 -13.65 -8.16 7.97
C GLU A 27 -12.33 -8.83 8.40
N ASN A 28 -12.38 -10.06 8.93
CA ASN A 28 -11.19 -10.91 9.03
C ASN A 28 -10.75 -11.35 7.63
N PHE A 29 -9.54 -11.00 7.21
CA PHE A 29 -8.95 -11.44 5.95
C PHE A 29 -7.55 -12.03 6.15
N GLU A 30 -7.15 -12.92 5.25
CA GLU A 30 -5.78 -13.41 5.20
C GLU A 30 -4.87 -12.38 4.53
N ILE A 31 -3.77 -12.05 5.21
CA ILE A 31 -2.71 -11.19 4.68
C ILE A 31 -1.65 -12.09 4.03
N ALA A 32 -1.32 -11.81 2.78
CA ALA A 32 -0.17 -12.39 2.09
C ALA A 32 1.06 -11.48 2.26
N GLU A 33 2.23 -12.11 2.43
CA GLU A 33 3.54 -11.45 2.49
C GLU A 33 4.36 -11.79 1.24
N CYS A 34 5.08 -10.82 0.67
CA CYS A 34 5.86 -11.00 -0.54
C CYS A 34 7.00 -9.97 -0.67
N LYS A 35 7.89 -10.18 -1.65
CA LYS A 35 8.94 -9.22 -2.00
C LYS A 35 8.34 -7.93 -2.58
N ARG A 36 8.97 -6.79 -2.30
CA ARG A 36 8.56 -5.48 -2.84
C ARG A 36 8.84 -5.41 -4.35
N ILE A 37 8.05 -4.61 -5.06
CA ILE A 37 8.12 -4.49 -6.53
C ILE A 37 9.00 -3.31 -6.91
N GLY A 38 9.90 -3.50 -7.90
CA GLY A 38 10.69 -2.41 -8.48
C GLY A 38 11.87 -1.94 -7.62
N ILE A 39 12.37 -2.82 -6.73
CA ILE A 39 13.48 -2.51 -5.81
C ILE A 39 14.68 -3.43 -5.99
N ASP A 40 14.94 -3.90 -7.22
CA ASP A 40 16.05 -4.84 -7.50
C ASP A 40 17.43 -4.26 -7.13
N TYR A 41 17.52 -2.93 -7.01
CA TYR A 41 18.70 -2.19 -6.56
C TYR A 41 18.96 -2.32 -5.04
N ALA A 42 18.01 -2.82 -4.26
CA ALA A 42 18.05 -2.77 -2.79
C ALA A 42 18.87 -3.90 -2.14
N GLU A 43 19.87 -4.44 -2.84
CA GLU A 43 20.74 -5.52 -2.37
C GLU A 43 19.95 -6.66 -1.70
N GLU A 44 20.32 -7.09 -0.49
CA GLU A 44 19.64 -8.12 0.29
C GLU A 44 18.19 -7.75 0.64
N ALA A 45 17.89 -6.45 0.76
CA ALA A 45 16.57 -5.98 1.14
C ALA A 45 15.52 -6.21 0.03
N LYS A 46 15.93 -6.55 -1.20
CA LYS A 46 15.00 -6.99 -2.26
C LYS A 46 14.30 -8.30 -1.90
N ASP A 47 14.92 -9.11 -1.03
CA ASP A 47 14.42 -10.43 -0.65
C ASP A 47 13.52 -10.39 0.59
N TYR A 48 13.42 -9.25 1.28
CA TYR A 48 12.54 -9.07 2.44
C TYR A 48 11.06 -9.07 2.05
N LEU A 49 10.25 -9.76 2.84
CA LEU A 49 8.81 -9.90 2.65
C LEU A 49 8.01 -8.67 3.14
N TYR A 50 8.48 -7.47 2.79
CA TYR A 50 7.94 -6.18 3.26
C TYR A 50 6.88 -5.58 2.33
N ARG A 51 6.12 -6.44 1.66
CA ARG A 51 4.92 -6.04 0.92
C ARG A 51 3.77 -6.95 1.32
N PHE A 52 2.69 -6.31 1.76
CA PHE A 52 1.49 -6.96 2.27
C PHE A 52 0.28 -6.66 1.39
N TYR A 53 -0.59 -7.64 1.21
CA TYR A 53 -1.86 -7.47 0.52
C TYR A 53 -2.90 -8.50 0.97
N ILE A 54 -4.18 -8.23 0.71
CA ILE A 54 -5.28 -9.16 0.99
C ILE A 54 -5.20 -10.34 0.00
N LYS A 55 -5.02 -11.56 0.51
CA LYS A 55 -4.88 -12.77 -0.30
C LYS A 55 -6.13 -12.99 -1.17
N GLY A 56 -5.93 -13.33 -2.45
CA GLY A 56 -7.02 -13.55 -3.41
C GLY A 56 -7.73 -12.27 -3.91
N ASN A 57 -7.30 -11.08 -3.50
CA ASN A 57 -7.93 -9.83 -3.92
C ASN A 57 -7.58 -9.47 -5.38
N LYS A 58 -8.61 -9.41 -6.24
CA LYS A 58 -8.49 -9.09 -7.68
C LYS A 58 -8.00 -7.67 -7.99
N PHE A 59 -7.98 -6.77 -7.01
CA PHE A 59 -7.54 -5.39 -7.17
C PHE A 59 -6.04 -5.20 -6.88
N VAL A 60 -5.33 -6.25 -6.50
CA VAL A 60 -3.87 -6.21 -6.26
C VAL A 60 -3.14 -6.05 -7.60
N SER A 61 -2.22 -5.08 -7.66
CA SER A 61 -1.49 -4.75 -8.89
C SER A 61 -0.61 -5.87 -9.43
N LYS A 62 0.00 -6.66 -8.54
CA LYS A 62 0.83 -7.83 -8.85
C LYS A 62 0.84 -8.73 -7.62
N GLN A 63 0.53 -10.01 -7.79
CA GLN A 63 0.65 -11.00 -6.72
C GLN A 63 2.04 -11.62 -6.72
#